data_AF-A0A2K0T2T6-F1
#
_entry.id   AF-A0A2K0T2T6-F1
#
_cell.length_a   1.000
_cell.length_b   1.000
_cell.length_c   1.000
_cell.angle_alpha   90.00
_cell.angle_beta   90.00
_cell.angle_gamma   90.00
#
_symmetry.space_group_name_H-M   'P 1'
#
loop_
_entity.id
_entity.type
_entity.pdbx_description
1 polymer ?
#
loop_
_entity_poly.entity_id
_entity_poly.type
_entity_poly.pdbx_seq_one_letter_code
_entity_poly.pdbx_strand_id
1 'polypeptide(L)'
;MAFCWYNRNLPILKIRGLPLSFFAIGFLHMYWILAQLVYPIGQTMPLVLAYDIQYFFMGLWFPLGVALFHASNLRFLHVARLQKQFTGPARRVESGCNGAKTSWLCRLRNMDHTTRSIMFIALGMVIQVLLTVGMWLACRKYHPTYGIPGTELRGETLLEQLVDLSRGWEWWPSVLWQVIWTWIIAPILLWRAWGIRDTMGWRAQTIGCCISNLHATPMFLVALYAPVFQKVNKVFTPSQWIHLSIFMFEIFTVFVPAFQVVKFWIQKRKTTRSNEKWDSPLQTAGLTLSPQTEPFTPSSSSTEHWIFPTATLTKKSKPLDIFSEDLGDRLLTMSALEYVLSENPQPLQEFSALRDFSGENIAFLTSVAKWRSCWATQSADDQKRKMYSDALEIYIDYISPRDAEFPLNLSFAEIKRVERIFEAAARSVCGEQTPISPTSFDIEIAPFSCCEASSPVELNDRNASRIHYKGEIPEVFCLTVFDSIQAHIKYLVLTNTWPRFVDEMQAKRRQSCETANSEGTWKSGSTITNKIAQLVRQIF
;
A
#
# COMPACT_ATOMS: atom_id res chain seq x y z
N MET A 1 -14.73 1.05 -11.01
CA MET A 1 -14.04 2.33 -10.67
C MET A 1 -14.89 3.27 -9.82
N ALA A 2 -16.13 3.62 -10.21
CA ALA A 2 -16.99 4.56 -9.48
C ALA A 2 -17.20 4.21 -7.99
N PHE A 3 -17.44 2.94 -7.65
CA PHE A 3 -17.54 2.47 -6.28
C PHE A 3 -16.30 2.81 -5.43
N CYS A 4 -15.10 2.56 -5.96
CA CYS A 4 -13.85 2.88 -5.28
C CYS A 4 -13.63 4.40 -5.17
N TRP A 5 -14.05 5.17 -6.18
CA TRP A 5 -13.98 6.63 -6.13
C TRP A 5 -14.87 7.25 -5.05
N TYR A 6 -16.11 6.78 -4.94
CA TYR A 6 -17.05 7.21 -3.90
C TYR A 6 -16.49 6.95 -2.50
N ASN A 7 -15.79 5.82 -2.33
CA ASN A 7 -15.22 5.39 -1.06
C ASN A 7 -13.73 5.80 -0.87
N ARG A 8 -13.22 6.73 -1.68
CA ARG A 8 -11.79 7.12 -1.69
C ARG A 8 -11.24 7.61 -0.35
N ASN A 9 -12.10 8.12 0.53
CA ASN A 9 -11.72 8.64 1.83
C ASN A 9 -11.37 7.55 2.85
N LEU A 10 -11.68 6.28 2.55
CA LEU A 10 -11.30 5.17 3.42
C LEU A 10 -9.77 4.99 3.43
N PRO A 11 -9.13 4.74 4.59
CA PRO A 11 -7.66 4.61 4.68
C PRO A 11 -7.07 3.60 3.68
N ILE A 12 -7.77 2.47 3.48
CA ILE A 12 -7.38 1.40 2.54
C ILE A 12 -7.27 1.85 1.08
N LEU A 13 -8.07 2.85 0.68
CA LEU A 13 -8.06 3.41 -0.67
C LEU A 13 -7.21 4.69 -0.76
N LYS A 14 -7.18 5.49 0.30
CA LYS A 14 -6.43 6.74 0.36
C LYS A 14 -4.93 6.52 0.12
N ILE A 15 -4.34 5.49 0.75
CA ILE A 15 -2.91 5.18 0.63
C ILE A 15 -2.50 4.78 -0.80
N ARG A 16 -3.44 4.22 -1.58
CA ARG A 16 -3.19 3.68 -2.92
C ARG A 16 -3.02 4.75 -4.00
N GLY A 17 -3.50 5.98 -3.78
CA GLY A 17 -3.44 7.02 -4.81
C GLY A 17 -4.24 6.65 -6.06
N LEU A 18 -5.56 6.46 -5.89
CA LEU A 18 -6.47 5.99 -6.95
C LEU A 18 -6.38 6.70 -8.31
N PRO A 19 -6.15 8.03 -8.42
CA PRO A 19 -6.13 8.70 -9.71
C PRO A 19 -5.14 8.07 -10.70
N LEU A 20 -3.93 7.76 -10.26
CA LEU A 20 -2.88 7.21 -11.12
C LEU A 20 -3.27 5.83 -11.68
N SER A 21 -3.83 4.97 -10.82
CA SER A 21 -4.33 3.66 -11.25
C SER A 21 -5.56 3.79 -12.15
N PHE A 22 -6.44 4.76 -11.94
CA PHE A 22 -7.63 4.95 -12.78
C PHE A 22 -7.30 5.52 -14.14
N PHE A 23 -6.34 6.45 -14.24
CA PHE A 23 -5.83 6.90 -15.53
C PHE A 23 -5.17 5.75 -16.29
N ALA A 24 -4.35 4.94 -15.60
CA ALA A 24 -3.75 3.76 -16.20
C ALA A 24 -4.80 2.82 -16.82
N ILE A 25 -5.82 2.46 -16.03
CA ILE A 25 -6.94 1.61 -16.47
C ILE A 25 -7.71 2.30 -17.61
N GLY A 26 -7.98 3.60 -17.52
CA GLY A 26 -8.67 4.36 -18.55
C GLY A 26 -7.97 4.29 -19.92
N PHE A 27 -6.65 4.50 -19.96
CA PHE A 27 -5.88 4.37 -21.20
C PHE A 27 -5.87 2.95 -21.76
N LEU A 28 -5.73 1.94 -20.90
CA LEU A 28 -5.79 0.53 -21.32
C LEU A 28 -7.20 0.16 -21.84
N HIS A 29 -8.26 0.63 -21.18
CA HIS A 29 -9.63 0.40 -21.61
C HIS A 29 -9.98 1.09 -22.90
N MET A 30 -9.47 2.30 -23.14
CA MET A 30 -9.67 2.99 -24.41
C MET A 30 -9.16 2.13 -25.57
N TYR A 31 -8.00 1.47 -25.42
CA TYR A 31 -7.49 0.53 -26.42
C TYR A 31 -8.36 -0.72 -26.54
N TRP A 32 -8.80 -1.30 -25.42
CA TRP A 32 -9.71 -2.45 -25.45
C TRP A 32 -11.05 -2.14 -26.13
N ILE A 33 -11.67 -1.01 -25.82
CA ILE A 33 -12.93 -0.55 -26.42
C ILE A 33 -12.75 -0.36 -27.93
N LEU A 34 -11.66 0.29 -28.34
CA LEU A 34 -11.36 0.48 -29.76
C LEU A 34 -11.33 -0.85 -30.50
N ALA A 35 -10.68 -1.88 -29.93
CA ALA A 35 -10.65 -3.20 -30.55
C ALA A 35 -12.01 -3.89 -30.60
N GLN A 36 -12.89 -3.67 -29.61
CA GLN A 36 -14.27 -4.17 -29.68
C GLN A 36 -15.08 -3.44 -30.76
N LEU A 37 -14.85 -2.14 -30.96
CA LEU A 37 -15.52 -1.32 -31.98
C LEU A 37 -15.08 -1.65 -33.42
N VAL A 38 -13.87 -2.18 -33.59
CA VAL A 38 -13.39 -2.65 -34.91
C VAL A 38 -14.23 -3.82 -35.44
N TYR A 39 -14.84 -4.66 -34.60
CA TYR A 39 -15.69 -5.76 -35.07
C TYR A 39 -16.98 -5.29 -35.79
N PRO A 40 -17.78 -4.37 -35.22
CA PRO A 40 -18.97 -3.85 -35.89
C PRO A 40 -18.69 -2.77 -36.95
N ILE A 41 -17.63 -1.96 -36.81
CA ILE A 41 -17.39 -0.77 -37.65
C ILE A 41 -16.22 -0.99 -38.63
N GLY A 42 -15.38 -2.00 -38.42
CA GLY A 42 -14.18 -2.21 -39.22
C GLY A 42 -14.43 -2.48 -40.72
N GLN A 43 -15.63 -2.93 -41.08
CA GLN A 43 -16.00 -3.13 -42.49
C GLN A 43 -16.38 -1.84 -43.23
N THR A 44 -16.74 -0.77 -42.50
CA THR A 44 -17.13 0.52 -43.10
C THR A 44 -15.98 1.54 -43.13
N MET A 45 -14.86 1.22 -42.47
CA MET A 45 -13.72 2.11 -42.33
C MET A 45 -12.63 1.80 -43.38
N PRO A 46 -12.00 2.82 -44.00
CA PRO A 46 -10.86 2.59 -44.87
C PRO A 46 -9.74 1.84 -44.12
N LEU A 47 -9.16 0.83 -44.77
CA LEU A 47 -8.18 -0.08 -44.16
C LEU A 47 -6.99 0.67 -43.54
N VAL A 48 -6.39 1.61 -44.28
CA VAL A 48 -5.25 2.39 -43.80
C VAL A 48 -5.61 3.21 -42.57
N LEU A 49 -6.77 3.88 -42.58
CA LEU A 49 -7.23 4.70 -41.46
C LEU A 49 -7.50 3.85 -40.20
N ALA A 50 -8.04 2.64 -40.35
CA ALA A 50 -8.22 1.73 -39.22
C ALA A 50 -6.88 1.36 -38.57
N TYR A 51 -5.85 1.10 -39.37
CA TYR A 51 -4.51 0.79 -38.89
C TYR A 51 -3.75 2.02 -38.36
N ASP A 52 -4.00 3.23 -38.88
CA ASP A 52 -3.49 4.47 -38.30
C ASP A 52 -3.98 4.63 -36.86
N ILE A 53 -5.29 4.46 -36.64
CA ILE A 53 -5.86 4.54 -35.29
C ILE A 53 -5.26 3.44 -34.40
N GLN A 54 -5.19 2.20 -34.88
CA GLN A 54 -4.58 1.11 -34.12
C GLN A 54 -3.12 1.39 -33.78
N TYR A 55 -2.35 1.95 -34.71
CA TYR A 55 -0.94 2.30 -34.53
C TYR A 55 -0.75 3.28 -33.38
N PHE A 56 -1.50 4.39 -33.36
CA PHE A 56 -1.39 5.37 -32.29
C PHE A 56 -1.89 4.86 -30.94
N PHE A 57 -2.97 4.07 -30.91
CA PHE A 57 -3.44 3.51 -29.64
C PHE A 57 -2.46 2.49 -29.06
N MET A 58 -1.89 1.63 -29.90
CA MET A 58 -0.88 0.66 -29.48
C MET A 58 0.47 1.31 -29.17
N GLY A 59 0.81 2.42 -29.84
CA GLY A 59 2.08 3.13 -29.67
C GLY A 59 2.08 4.21 -28.58
N LEU A 60 0.92 4.77 -28.22
CA LEU A 60 0.82 5.85 -27.22
C LEU A 60 -0.04 5.45 -26.02
N TRP A 61 -1.34 5.16 -26.24
CA TRP A 61 -2.29 4.90 -25.15
C TRP A 61 -1.91 3.66 -24.34
N PHE A 62 -1.62 2.54 -25.01
CA PHE A 62 -1.27 1.31 -24.35
C PHE A 62 0.03 1.43 -23.51
N PRO A 63 1.16 1.90 -24.06
CA PRO A 63 2.37 2.22 -23.30
C PRO A 63 2.14 3.16 -22.13
N LEU A 64 1.34 4.22 -22.31
CA LEU A 64 1.04 5.18 -21.26
C LEU A 64 0.24 4.53 -20.13
N GLY A 65 -0.76 3.71 -20.46
CA GLY A 65 -1.52 2.95 -19.48
C GLY A 65 -0.64 2.02 -18.65
N VAL A 66 0.25 1.26 -19.30
CA VAL A 66 1.22 0.38 -18.63
C VAL A 66 2.20 1.18 -17.76
N ALA A 67 2.73 2.30 -18.27
CA ALA A 67 3.67 3.16 -17.54
C ALA A 67 3.04 3.75 -16.27
N LEU A 68 1.81 4.28 -16.35
CA LEU A 68 1.07 4.80 -15.19
C LEU A 68 0.76 3.69 -14.19
N PHE A 69 0.44 2.48 -14.65
CA PHE A 69 0.26 1.33 -13.77
C PHE A 69 1.54 0.98 -13.01
N HIS A 70 2.69 0.95 -13.68
CA HIS A 70 3.98 0.71 -13.03
C HIS A 70 4.35 1.83 -12.06
N ALA A 71 4.07 3.10 -12.39
CA ALA A 71 4.24 4.22 -11.47
C ALA A 71 3.36 4.04 -10.21
N SER A 72 2.12 3.58 -10.36
CA SER A 72 1.24 3.25 -9.23
C SER A 72 1.79 2.13 -8.34
N ASN A 73 2.49 1.14 -8.91
CA ASN A 73 3.12 0.07 -8.13
C ASN A 73 4.47 0.47 -7.52
N LEU A 74 5.17 1.46 -8.08
CA LEU A 74 6.35 2.04 -7.42
C LEU A 74 5.97 2.75 -6.13
N ARG A 75 4.81 3.42 -6.11
CA ARG A 75 4.23 4.00 -4.88
C ARG A 75 4.05 2.96 -3.78
N PHE A 76 3.51 1.78 -4.11
CA PHE A 76 3.38 0.67 -3.17
C PHE A 76 4.71 0.29 -2.53
N LEU A 77 5.72 0.05 -3.36
CA LEU A 77 7.06 -0.35 -2.88
C LEU A 77 7.72 0.74 -2.05
N HIS A 78 7.43 2.01 -2.35
CA HIS A 78 7.90 3.15 -1.58
C HIS A 78 7.29 3.17 -0.18
N VAL A 79 5.96 3.15 -0.09
CA VAL A 79 5.22 3.14 1.18
C VAL A 79 5.68 1.97 2.05
N ALA A 80 5.79 0.78 1.47
CA ALA A 80 6.25 -0.41 2.20
C ALA A 80 7.70 -0.31 2.66
N ARG A 81 8.56 0.46 1.97
CA ARG A 81 9.95 0.70 2.40
C ARG A 81 10.00 1.68 3.56
N LEU A 82 9.28 2.80 3.46
CA LEU A 82 9.31 3.81 4.50
C LEU A 82 8.69 3.30 5.80
N GLN A 83 7.58 2.56 5.72
CA GLN A 83 6.93 1.98 6.90
C GLN A 83 7.84 1.01 7.69
N LYS A 84 8.87 0.41 7.05
CA LYS A 84 9.87 -0.42 7.77
C LYS A 84 10.67 0.36 8.82
N GLN A 85 10.72 1.68 8.75
CA GLN A 85 11.44 2.46 9.77
C GLN A 85 10.80 2.34 11.16
N PHE A 86 9.52 1.98 11.23
CA PHE A 86 8.82 1.81 12.49
C PHE A 86 9.09 0.46 13.16
N THR A 87 9.85 -0.48 12.57
CA THR A 87 10.14 -1.80 13.17
C THR A 87 11.48 -1.89 13.90
N GLY A 88 12.33 -0.87 13.86
CA GLY A 88 13.64 -0.90 14.48
C GLY A 88 14.51 0.29 14.08
N PRO A 89 15.71 0.45 14.69
CA PRO A 89 16.56 1.61 14.46
C PRO A 89 16.87 1.75 12.97
N ALA A 90 16.42 2.87 12.40
CA ALA A 90 16.42 3.11 10.97
C ALA A 90 17.83 2.95 10.40
N ARG A 91 18.00 1.95 9.52
CA ARG A 91 19.27 1.66 8.84
C ARG A 91 19.73 2.91 8.10
N ARG A 92 20.96 3.36 8.37
CA ARG A 92 21.60 4.52 7.73
C ARG A 92 21.39 4.45 6.22
N VAL A 93 20.72 5.44 5.65
CA VAL A 93 20.90 5.76 4.23
C VAL A 93 22.25 6.46 4.17
N GLU A 94 23.23 5.84 3.52
CA GLU A 94 24.53 6.47 3.30
C GLU A 94 24.32 7.82 2.63
N SER A 95 24.98 8.85 3.17
CA SER A 95 24.94 10.18 2.58
C SER A 95 25.46 10.09 1.15
N GLY A 96 24.66 10.62 0.21
CA GLY A 96 25.00 10.67 -1.20
C GLY A 96 26.24 11.55 -1.45
N CYS A 97 26.70 11.54 -2.70
CA CYS A 97 27.84 12.32 -3.18
C CYS A 97 27.75 13.80 -2.75
N ASN A 98 28.78 14.32 -2.07
CA ASN A 98 28.91 15.76 -1.78
C ASN A 98 29.26 16.52 -3.06
N GLY A 99 28.22 16.94 -3.80
CA GLY A 99 28.38 17.66 -5.08
C GLY A 99 27.09 17.89 -5.87
N ALA A 100 25.92 17.79 -5.24
CA ALA A 100 24.62 17.92 -5.92
C ALA A 100 24.44 19.28 -6.63
N LYS A 101 25.18 20.32 -6.21
CA LYS A 101 25.17 21.66 -6.80
C LYS A 101 26.06 21.81 -8.04
N THR A 102 27.05 20.92 -8.24
CA THR A 102 28.07 21.07 -9.29
C THR A 102 28.00 20.00 -10.38
N SER A 103 27.34 18.86 -10.15
CA SER A 103 27.24 17.78 -11.14
C SER A 103 25.85 17.18 -11.23
N TRP A 104 25.28 17.16 -12.44
CA TRP A 104 23.97 16.55 -12.74
C TRP A 104 23.93 15.05 -12.39
N LEU A 105 25.04 14.33 -12.59
CA LEU A 105 25.17 12.91 -12.22
C LEU A 105 25.15 12.71 -10.70
N CYS A 106 25.80 13.59 -9.94
CA CYS A 106 25.81 13.56 -8.47
C CYS A 106 24.42 13.93 -7.92
N ARG A 107 23.73 14.88 -8.55
CA ARG A 107 22.31 15.22 -8.26
C ARG A 107 21.36 14.05 -8.55
N LEU A 108 21.54 13.36 -9.68
CA LEU A 108 20.75 12.17 -10.05
C LEU A 108 21.02 10.97 -9.13
N ARG A 109 22.27 10.82 -8.66
CA ARG A 109 22.66 9.75 -7.73
C ARG A 109 22.11 9.97 -6.33
N ASN A 110 22.06 11.23 -5.88
CA ASN A 110 21.48 11.61 -4.60
C ASN A 110 19.96 11.68 -4.64
N MET A 111 19.35 11.63 -5.83
CA MET A 111 17.92 11.63 -5.98
C MET A 111 17.33 10.31 -5.49
N ASP A 112 16.24 10.45 -4.77
CA ASP A 112 15.54 9.35 -4.14
C ASP A 112 15.11 8.30 -5.18
N HIS A 113 15.24 7.01 -4.84
CA HIS A 113 15.10 5.93 -5.84
C HIS A 113 13.76 6.02 -6.57
N THR A 114 12.69 6.43 -5.89
CA THR A 114 11.35 6.53 -6.48
C THR A 114 11.18 7.72 -7.40
N THR A 115 11.65 8.90 -6.99
CA THR A 115 11.68 10.10 -7.85
C THR A 115 12.50 9.84 -9.10
N ARG A 116 13.65 9.18 -8.94
CA ARG A 116 14.49 8.74 -10.06
C ARG A 116 13.76 7.78 -10.99
N SER A 117 13.03 6.81 -10.46
CA SER A 117 12.23 5.90 -11.28
C SER A 117 11.12 6.63 -12.02
N ILE A 118 10.35 7.52 -11.37
CA ILE A 118 9.27 8.30 -12.02
C ILE A 118 9.84 9.17 -13.16
N MET A 119 10.98 9.83 -12.93
CA MET A 119 11.64 10.63 -13.96
C MET A 119 12.04 9.79 -15.18
N PHE A 120 12.58 8.59 -14.98
CA PHE A 120 12.90 7.67 -16.09
C PHE A 120 11.66 7.20 -16.85
N ILE A 121 10.55 6.94 -16.14
CA ILE A 121 9.27 6.60 -16.78
C ILE A 121 8.78 7.76 -17.65
N ALA A 122 8.79 8.99 -17.12
CA ALA A 122 8.38 10.17 -17.86
C ALA A 122 9.26 10.42 -19.11
N LEU A 123 10.58 10.34 -18.96
CA LEU A 123 11.52 10.46 -20.08
C LEU A 123 11.29 9.37 -21.14
N GLY A 124 11.10 8.12 -20.71
CA GLY A 124 10.77 7.01 -21.60
C GLY A 124 9.48 7.24 -22.39
N MET A 125 8.45 7.81 -21.75
CA MET A 125 7.21 8.16 -22.44
C MET A 125 7.39 9.28 -23.47
N VAL A 126 8.21 10.29 -23.20
CA VAL A 126 8.53 11.33 -24.20
C VAL A 126 9.25 10.72 -25.41
N ILE A 127 10.24 9.85 -25.15
CA ILE A 127 10.94 9.12 -26.22
C ILE A 127 9.96 8.26 -27.02
N GLN A 128 9.05 7.54 -26.36
CA GLN A 128 8.03 6.72 -27.01
C GLN A 128 7.15 7.55 -27.95
N VAL A 129 6.70 8.74 -27.53
CA VAL A 129 5.89 9.64 -28.36
C VAL A 129 6.67 10.09 -29.59
N LEU A 130 7.90 10.57 -29.42
CA LEU A 130 8.75 11.04 -30.51
C LEU A 130 9.04 9.92 -31.51
N LEU A 131 9.34 8.71 -31.04
CA LEU A 131 9.58 7.55 -31.91
C LEU A 131 8.32 7.14 -32.67
N THR A 132 7.17 7.06 -31.99
CA THR A 132 5.90 6.65 -32.61
C THR A 132 5.50 7.64 -33.71
N VAL A 133 5.53 8.94 -33.42
CA VAL A 133 5.19 9.99 -34.41
C VAL A 133 6.23 10.04 -35.54
N GLY A 134 7.52 9.99 -35.20
CA GLY A 134 8.59 10.04 -36.19
C GLY A 134 8.57 8.86 -37.16
N MET A 135 8.31 7.65 -36.67
CA MET A 135 8.19 6.46 -37.52
C MET A 135 6.94 6.50 -38.40
N TRP A 136 5.81 6.98 -37.89
CA TRP A 136 4.60 7.16 -38.68
C TRP A 136 4.81 8.14 -39.84
N LEU A 137 5.40 9.32 -39.58
CA LEU A 137 5.72 10.31 -40.61
C LEU A 137 6.73 9.80 -41.65
N ALA A 138 7.66 8.94 -41.23
CA ALA A 138 8.69 8.38 -42.11
C ALA A 138 8.17 7.24 -43.01
N CYS A 139 7.06 6.59 -42.66
CA CYS A 139 6.58 5.38 -43.32
C CYS A 139 5.60 5.69 -44.46
N ARG A 140 5.96 5.33 -45.70
CA ARG A 140 5.11 5.51 -46.88
C ARG A 140 3.83 4.68 -46.87
N LYS A 141 3.71 3.66 -46.00
CA LYS A 141 2.48 2.85 -45.85
C LYS A 141 1.27 3.70 -45.47
N TYR A 142 1.46 4.71 -44.62
CA TYR A 142 0.41 5.60 -44.14
C TYR A 142 0.27 6.87 -45.00
N HIS A 143 1.30 7.18 -45.80
CA HIS A 143 1.40 8.39 -46.60
C HIS A 143 1.78 8.07 -48.05
N PRO A 144 0.82 7.98 -48.97
CA PRO A 144 1.10 7.67 -50.38
C PRO A 144 2.01 8.69 -51.08
N THR A 145 2.05 9.93 -50.58
CA THR A 145 2.72 11.06 -51.24
C THR A 145 4.16 11.30 -50.75
N TYR A 146 4.52 10.88 -49.54
CA TYR A 146 5.85 11.16 -48.95
C TYR A 146 6.27 10.09 -47.93
N GLY A 147 7.57 10.05 -47.61
CA GLY A 147 8.17 9.06 -46.71
C GLY A 147 9.34 8.33 -47.36
N ILE A 148 9.92 7.35 -46.65
CA ILE A 148 11.12 6.65 -47.08
C ILE A 148 10.79 5.67 -48.23
N PRO A 149 11.44 5.78 -49.40
CA PRO A 149 11.25 4.85 -50.51
C PRO A 149 11.52 3.40 -50.09
N GLY A 150 10.67 2.47 -50.53
CA GLY A 150 10.74 1.05 -50.16
C GLY A 150 9.88 0.64 -48.95
N THR A 151 9.27 1.61 -48.26
CA THR A 151 8.27 1.39 -47.18
C THR A 151 6.82 1.55 -47.67
N GLU A 152 6.59 1.36 -48.97
CA GLU A 152 5.24 1.45 -49.56
C GLU A 152 4.40 0.21 -49.20
N LEU A 153 3.07 0.38 -49.19
CA LEU A 153 2.14 -0.71 -48.95
C LEU A 153 2.26 -1.76 -50.06
N ARG A 154 2.57 -3.01 -49.68
CA ARG A 154 2.75 -4.12 -50.61
C ARG A 154 1.53 -5.03 -50.63
N GLY A 155 1.28 -5.66 -51.80
CA GLY A 155 0.23 -6.66 -51.98
C GLY A 155 -0.90 -6.18 -52.89
N GLU A 156 -1.34 -7.07 -53.79
CA GLU A 156 -2.44 -6.83 -54.72
C GLU A 156 -3.79 -7.18 -54.08
N THR A 157 -3.78 -8.11 -53.12
CA THR A 157 -4.98 -8.56 -52.41
C THR A 157 -5.16 -7.84 -51.06
N LEU A 158 -6.42 -7.66 -50.64
CA LEU A 158 -6.76 -7.01 -49.36
C LEU A 158 -6.15 -7.77 -48.17
N LEU A 159 -6.06 -9.11 -48.26
CA LEU A 159 -5.47 -9.94 -47.21
C LEU A 159 -3.95 -9.75 -47.10
N GLU A 160 -3.24 -9.59 -48.21
CA GLU A 160 -1.80 -9.30 -48.21
C GLU A 160 -1.52 -7.90 -47.65
N GLN A 161 -2.32 -6.91 -48.02
CA GLN A 161 -2.22 -5.55 -47.48
C GLN A 161 -2.48 -5.51 -45.96
N LEU A 162 -3.43 -6.30 -45.45
CA LEU A 162 -3.66 -6.48 -44.01
C LEU A 162 -2.44 -7.03 -43.28
N VAL A 163 -1.78 -8.03 -43.87
CA VAL A 163 -0.56 -8.62 -43.31
C VAL A 163 0.60 -7.64 -43.36
N ASP A 164 0.72 -6.85 -44.43
CA ASP A 164 1.78 -5.84 -44.59
C ASP A 164 1.59 -4.64 -43.65
N LEU A 165 0.35 -4.21 -43.38
CA LEU A 165 0.07 -3.14 -42.41
C LEU A 165 0.28 -3.57 -40.96
N SER A 166 0.05 -4.83 -40.64
CA SER A 166 0.23 -5.39 -39.29
C SER A 166 1.68 -5.75 -38.94
N ARG A 167 2.59 -5.72 -39.91
CA ARG A 167 3.99 -6.11 -39.75
C ARG A 167 4.93 -5.04 -40.30
N GLY A 168 5.97 -4.72 -39.54
CA GLY A 168 7.01 -3.85 -40.05
C GLY A 168 7.87 -3.25 -38.96
N TRP A 169 8.88 -2.51 -39.40
CA TRP A 169 9.84 -1.86 -38.52
C TRP A 169 9.20 -0.70 -37.75
N GLU A 170 8.15 -0.09 -38.30
CA GLU A 170 7.39 1.01 -37.72
C GLU A 170 6.74 0.63 -36.37
N TRP A 171 6.47 -0.67 -36.15
CA TRP A 171 5.90 -1.20 -34.91
C TRP A 171 6.94 -1.47 -33.81
N TRP A 172 8.23 -1.38 -34.16
CA TRP A 172 9.32 -1.74 -33.25
C TRP A 172 9.31 -0.98 -31.92
N PRO A 173 9.08 0.36 -31.87
CA PRO A 173 9.06 1.08 -30.59
C PRO A 173 8.00 0.53 -29.64
N SER A 174 6.79 0.30 -30.15
CA SER A 174 5.67 -0.24 -29.40
C SER A 174 5.97 -1.63 -28.84
N VAL A 175 6.47 -2.54 -29.69
CA VAL A 175 6.80 -3.92 -29.28
C VAL A 175 7.97 -3.96 -28.29
N LEU A 176 9.05 -3.22 -28.56
CA LEU A 176 10.23 -3.17 -27.70
C LEU A 176 9.84 -2.68 -26.29
N TRP A 177 9.06 -1.61 -26.22
CA TRP A 177 8.62 -1.06 -24.96
C TRP A 177 7.72 -2.03 -24.18
N GLN A 178 6.83 -2.74 -24.88
CA GLN A 178 6.03 -3.81 -24.29
C GLN A 178 6.89 -4.91 -23.66
N VAL A 179 7.94 -5.36 -24.36
CA VAL A 179 8.88 -6.37 -23.83
C VAL A 179 9.60 -5.83 -22.59
N ILE A 180 10.07 -4.58 -22.61
CA ILE A 180 10.73 -3.96 -21.44
C ILE A 180 9.80 -3.97 -20.23
N TRP A 181 8.54 -3.55 -20.38
CA TRP A 181 7.60 -3.55 -19.26
C TRP A 181 7.26 -4.94 -18.75
N THR A 182 6.94 -5.87 -19.66
CA THR A 182 6.42 -7.18 -19.30
C THR A 182 7.51 -8.17 -18.90
N TRP A 183 8.69 -8.10 -19.48
CA TRP A 183 9.76 -9.08 -19.28
C TRP A 183 10.98 -8.55 -18.52
N ILE A 184 11.07 -7.24 -18.25
CA ILE A 184 12.11 -6.66 -17.40
C ILE A 184 11.48 -6.07 -16.14
N ILE A 185 10.59 -5.09 -16.29
CA ILE A 185 10.03 -4.35 -15.15
C ILE A 185 9.07 -5.20 -14.33
N ALA A 186 8.13 -5.92 -14.95
CA ALA A 186 7.16 -6.74 -14.23
C ALA A 186 7.82 -7.85 -13.38
N PRO A 187 8.84 -8.61 -13.86
CA PRO A 187 9.59 -9.53 -13.02
C PRO A 187 10.31 -8.85 -11.85
N ILE A 188 10.91 -7.67 -12.04
CA ILE A 188 11.52 -6.90 -10.95
C ILE A 188 10.48 -6.51 -9.90
N LEU A 189 9.29 -6.08 -10.32
CA LEU A 189 8.19 -5.76 -9.42
C LEU A 189 7.66 -7.00 -8.71
N LEU A 190 7.50 -8.12 -9.41
CA LEU A 190 7.12 -9.41 -8.80
C LEU A 190 8.11 -9.81 -7.71
N TRP A 191 9.41 -9.77 -8.01
CA TRP A 191 10.46 -10.10 -7.04
C TRP A 191 10.42 -9.19 -5.82
N ARG A 192 10.31 -7.87 -6.01
CA ARG A 192 10.24 -6.89 -4.92
C ARG A 192 8.95 -7.01 -4.10
N ALA A 193 7.83 -7.29 -4.75
CA ALA A 193 6.53 -7.44 -4.09
C ALA A 193 6.39 -8.79 -3.37
N TRP A 194 7.13 -9.83 -3.77
CA TRP A 194 7.00 -11.18 -3.23
C TRP A 194 7.20 -11.24 -1.71
N GLY A 195 8.18 -10.47 -1.20
CA GLY A 195 8.52 -10.42 0.23
C GLY A 195 7.62 -9.54 1.09
N ILE A 196 6.69 -8.78 0.51
CA ILE A 196 5.81 -7.85 1.24
C ILE A 196 4.51 -8.57 1.54
N ARG A 197 4.07 -8.65 2.80
CA ARG A 197 2.83 -9.35 3.15
C ARG A 197 1.78 -8.36 3.64
N ASP A 198 1.13 -7.67 2.71
CA ASP A 198 0.14 -6.65 3.08
C ASP A 198 -1.26 -7.25 3.38
N THR A 199 -2.01 -6.56 4.25
CA THR A 199 -3.42 -6.89 4.57
C THR A 199 -4.42 -6.26 3.61
N MET A 200 -3.96 -5.30 2.80
CA MET A 200 -4.78 -4.41 1.97
C MET A 200 -5.07 -4.99 0.57
N GLY A 201 -4.46 -6.12 0.19
CA GLY A 201 -4.59 -6.75 -1.13
C GLY A 201 -3.77 -6.09 -2.25
N TRP A 202 -2.87 -5.17 -1.94
CA TRP A 202 -2.06 -4.46 -2.93
C TRP A 202 -1.01 -5.37 -3.59
N ARG A 203 -0.38 -6.27 -2.82
CA ARG A 203 0.48 -7.32 -3.38
C ARG A 203 -0.30 -8.22 -4.34
N ALA A 204 -1.47 -8.70 -3.93
CA ALA A 204 -2.28 -9.61 -4.73
C ALA A 204 -2.65 -8.97 -6.07
N GLN A 205 -3.06 -7.70 -6.06
CA GLN A 205 -3.28 -6.91 -7.28
C GLN A 205 -2.02 -6.85 -8.14
N THR A 206 -0.88 -6.45 -7.57
CA THR A 206 0.38 -6.27 -8.33
C THR A 206 0.82 -7.59 -8.97
N ILE A 207 0.79 -8.69 -8.21
CA ILE A 207 1.16 -10.03 -8.69
C ILE A 207 0.19 -10.49 -9.78
N GLY A 208 -1.12 -10.38 -9.55
CA GLY A 208 -2.15 -10.76 -10.52
C GLY A 208 -1.96 -10.04 -11.85
N CYS A 209 -1.85 -8.71 -11.84
CA CYS A 209 -1.60 -7.94 -13.05
C CYS A 209 -0.28 -8.33 -13.75
N CYS A 210 0.83 -8.44 -13.01
CA CYS A 210 2.12 -8.77 -13.63
C CYS A 210 2.09 -10.14 -14.31
N ILE A 211 1.55 -11.17 -13.63
CA ILE A 211 1.45 -12.53 -14.19
C ILE A 211 0.52 -12.54 -15.41
N SER A 212 -0.64 -11.88 -15.31
CA SER A 212 -1.59 -11.81 -16.43
C SER A 212 -1.04 -11.07 -17.64
N ASN A 213 0.01 -10.23 -17.50
CA ASN A 213 0.62 -9.55 -18.65
C ASN A 213 1.68 -10.38 -19.38
N LEU A 214 2.33 -11.34 -18.72
CA LEU A 214 3.55 -11.97 -19.24
C LEU A 214 3.33 -12.64 -20.61
N HIS A 215 2.16 -13.23 -20.81
CA HIS A 215 1.81 -13.92 -22.06
C HIS A 215 1.46 -12.99 -23.22
N ALA A 216 1.11 -11.72 -22.96
CA ALA A 216 0.48 -10.83 -23.94
C ALA A 216 1.39 -10.60 -25.17
N THR A 217 2.61 -10.10 -24.94
CA THR A 217 3.56 -9.78 -26.02
C THR A 217 4.09 -11.02 -26.74
N PRO A 218 4.51 -12.10 -26.06
CA PRO A 218 4.92 -13.33 -26.75
C PRO A 218 3.80 -13.91 -27.62
N MET A 219 2.57 -14.02 -27.09
CA MET A 219 1.46 -14.59 -27.85
C MET A 219 1.03 -13.69 -29.00
N PHE A 220 1.09 -12.37 -28.84
CA PHE A 220 0.91 -11.41 -29.93
C PHE A 220 1.91 -11.64 -31.07
N LEU A 221 3.21 -11.77 -30.76
CA LEU A 221 4.26 -12.01 -31.75
C LEU A 221 4.13 -13.39 -32.41
N VAL A 222 3.84 -14.44 -31.64
CA VAL A 222 3.61 -15.78 -32.19
C VAL A 222 2.40 -15.76 -33.13
N ALA A 223 1.30 -15.12 -32.74
CA ALA A 223 0.12 -15.01 -33.60
C ALA A 223 0.39 -14.18 -34.87
N LEU A 224 1.29 -13.19 -34.81
CA LEU A 224 1.68 -12.41 -35.98
C LEU A 224 2.60 -13.16 -36.94
N TYR A 225 3.59 -13.90 -36.46
CA TYR A 225 4.67 -14.44 -37.31
C TYR A 225 4.58 -15.95 -37.55
N ALA A 226 3.93 -16.73 -36.68
CA ALA A 226 3.86 -18.18 -36.85
C ALA A 226 2.72 -18.58 -37.81
N PRO A 227 3.00 -19.32 -38.90
CA PRO A 227 1.98 -19.70 -39.88
C PRO A 227 0.92 -20.65 -39.30
N VAL A 228 1.26 -21.43 -38.27
CA VAL A 228 0.33 -22.35 -37.59
C VAL A 228 -0.86 -21.59 -36.97
N PHE A 229 -0.64 -20.35 -36.53
CA PHE A 229 -1.68 -19.53 -35.90
C PHE A 229 -2.66 -18.91 -36.90
N GLN A 230 -2.44 -19.05 -38.22
CA GLN A 230 -3.38 -18.52 -39.23
C GLN A 230 -4.81 -19.06 -39.07
N LYS A 231 -4.96 -20.33 -38.64
CA LYS A 231 -6.29 -20.92 -38.36
C LYS A 231 -6.96 -20.26 -37.15
N VAL A 232 -6.18 -19.98 -36.10
CA VAL A 232 -6.64 -19.32 -34.87
C VAL A 232 -7.00 -17.87 -35.15
N ASN A 233 -6.17 -17.17 -35.93
CA ASN A 233 -6.33 -15.76 -36.28
C ASN A 233 -7.63 -15.44 -37.02
N LYS A 234 -8.30 -16.45 -37.61
CA LYS A 234 -9.63 -16.29 -38.22
C LYS A 234 -10.71 -15.97 -37.18
N VAL A 235 -10.57 -16.47 -35.96
CA VAL A 235 -11.54 -16.30 -34.87
C VAL A 235 -10.99 -15.39 -33.78
N PHE A 236 -9.68 -15.45 -33.52
CA PHE A 236 -9.00 -14.73 -32.45
C PHE A 236 -7.82 -13.97 -33.02
N THR A 237 -8.01 -12.69 -33.34
CA THR A 237 -6.99 -11.88 -33.99
C THR A 237 -5.75 -11.69 -33.10
N PRO A 238 -4.55 -11.46 -33.67
CA PRO A 238 -3.32 -11.36 -32.87
C PRO A 238 -3.39 -10.36 -31.71
N SER A 239 -4.02 -9.19 -31.92
CA SER A 239 -4.16 -8.16 -30.88
C SER A 239 -5.02 -8.62 -29.69
N GLN A 240 -5.90 -9.61 -29.84
CA GLN A 240 -6.73 -10.13 -28.75
C GLN A 240 -5.93 -10.72 -27.60
N TRP A 241 -4.71 -11.20 -27.83
CA TRP A 241 -3.81 -11.63 -26.75
C TRP A 241 -3.44 -10.47 -25.80
N ILE A 242 -3.29 -9.27 -26.34
CA ILE A 242 -3.08 -8.05 -25.54
C ILE A 242 -4.39 -7.65 -24.86
N HIS A 243 -5.53 -7.70 -25.55
CA HIS A 243 -6.83 -7.39 -24.95
C HIS A 243 -7.22 -8.29 -23.77
N LEU A 244 -6.89 -9.58 -23.85
CA LEU A 244 -7.08 -10.52 -22.76
C LEU A 244 -6.29 -10.10 -21.51
N SER A 245 -5.05 -9.66 -21.69
CA SER A 245 -4.24 -9.15 -20.58
C SER A 245 -4.82 -7.87 -19.97
N ILE A 246 -5.33 -6.95 -20.79
CA ILE A 246 -5.97 -5.70 -20.32
C ILE A 246 -7.22 -5.99 -19.50
N PHE A 247 -8.05 -6.92 -19.95
CA PHE A 247 -9.24 -7.34 -19.21
C PHE A 247 -8.86 -7.91 -17.83
N MET A 248 -7.82 -8.74 -17.76
CA MET A 248 -7.31 -9.25 -16.49
C MET A 248 -6.72 -8.13 -15.61
N PHE A 249 -6.05 -7.14 -16.19
CA PHE A 249 -5.59 -5.95 -15.47
C PHE A 249 -6.75 -5.23 -14.80
N GLU A 250 -7.84 -4.98 -15.52
CA GLU A 250 -9.02 -4.34 -14.95
C GLU A 250 -9.57 -5.14 -13.77
N ILE A 251 -9.71 -6.46 -13.94
CA ILE A 251 -10.23 -7.33 -12.88
C ILE A 251 -9.40 -7.14 -11.60
N PHE A 252 -8.08 -7.31 -11.68
CA PHE A 252 -7.24 -7.21 -10.50
C PHE A 252 -7.14 -5.78 -9.94
N THR A 253 -7.09 -4.76 -10.79
CA THR A 253 -6.93 -3.37 -10.35
C THR A 253 -8.21 -2.75 -9.78
N VAL A 254 -9.38 -3.21 -10.21
CA VAL A 254 -10.68 -2.67 -9.74
C VAL A 254 -11.29 -3.55 -8.65
N PHE A 255 -11.38 -4.87 -8.87
CA PHE A 255 -12.13 -5.75 -7.97
C PHE A 255 -11.38 -6.02 -6.67
N VAL A 256 -10.04 -6.12 -6.70
CA VAL A 256 -9.26 -6.34 -5.47
C VAL A 256 -9.47 -5.19 -4.47
N PRO A 257 -9.24 -3.90 -4.80
CA PRO A 257 -9.56 -2.82 -3.87
C PRO A 257 -11.04 -2.73 -3.49
N ALA A 258 -11.97 -3.02 -4.41
CA ALA A 258 -13.41 -3.02 -4.09
C ALA A 258 -13.77 -4.10 -3.04
N PHE A 259 -13.28 -5.32 -3.22
CA PHE A 259 -13.45 -6.43 -2.27
C PHE A 259 -12.87 -6.07 -0.90
N GLN A 260 -11.71 -5.40 -0.89
CA GLN A 260 -11.04 -5.00 0.33
C GLN A 260 -11.81 -3.90 1.11
N VAL A 261 -12.52 -3.02 0.41
CA VAL A 261 -13.46 -2.07 1.05
C VAL A 261 -14.62 -2.81 1.72
N VAL A 262 -15.21 -3.79 1.04
CA VAL A 262 -16.31 -4.59 1.60
C VAL A 262 -15.83 -5.35 2.84
N LYS A 263 -14.66 -6.00 2.76
CA LYS A 263 -14.03 -6.67 3.90
C LYS A 263 -13.78 -5.71 5.06
N PHE A 264 -13.27 -4.52 4.78
CA PHE A 264 -13.04 -3.47 5.77
C PHE A 264 -14.34 -3.08 6.49
N TRP A 265 -15.45 -2.90 5.78
CA TRP A 265 -16.73 -2.59 6.41
C TRP A 265 -17.27 -3.71 7.28
N ILE A 266 -17.14 -4.96 6.83
CA ILE A 266 -17.54 -6.12 7.62
C ILE A 266 -16.76 -6.16 8.94
N GLN A 267 -15.44 -6.00 8.87
CA GLN A 267 -14.57 -5.96 10.05
C GLN A 267 -14.92 -4.79 10.97
N LYS A 268 -15.04 -3.57 10.43
CA LYS A 268 -15.39 -2.39 11.21
C LYS A 268 -16.73 -2.56 11.94
N ARG A 269 -17.77 -3.06 11.25
CA ARG A 269 -19.08 -3.34 11.86
C ARG A 269 -18.97 -4.38 12.98
N LYS A 270 -18.18 -5.44 12.79
CA LYS A 270 -17.95 -6.48 13.81
C LYS A 270 -17.28 -5.88 15.05
N THR A 271 -16.23 -5.08 14.87
CA THR A 271 -15.50 -4.44 15.96
C THR A 271 -16.36 -3.44 16.72
N THR A 272 -17.09 -2.56 16.02
CA THR A 272 -17.98 -1.60 16.69
C THR A 272 -19.05 -2.31 17.51
N ARG A 273 -19.68 -3.36 16.98
CA ARG A 273 -20.67 -4.17 17.73
C ARG A 273 -20.07 -4.86 18.95
N SER A 274 -18.86 -5.41 18.82
CA SER A 274 -18.22 -6.05 19.97
C SER A 274 -17.90 -5.00 21.03
N ASN A 275 -17.26 -3.89 20.64
CA ASN A 275 -16.91 -2.82 21.56
C ASN A 275 -18.14 -2.25 22.29
N GLU A 276 -19.23 -1.96 21.58
CA GLU A 276 -20.51 -1.51 22.19
C GLU A 276 -21.10 -2.53 23.17
N LYS A 277 -21.03 -3.83 22.85
CA LYS A 277 -21.52 -4.90 23.73
C LYS A 277 -20.75 -4.94 25.05
N TRP A 278 -19.46 -4.63 25.03
CA TRP A 278 -18.59 -4.63 26.20
C TRP A 278 -18.59 -3.30 26.97
N ASP A 279 -18.91 -2.18 26.31
CA ASP A 279 -19.10 -0.87 26.96
C ASP A 279 -20.51 -0.69 27.57
N SER A 280 -21.45 -1.61 27.26
CA SER A 280 -22.82 -1.53 27.78
C SER A 280 -22.89 -1.89 29.28
N PRO A 281 -23.39 -1.00 30.17
CA PRO A 281 -23.47 -1.23 31.63
C PRO A 281 -24.34 -2.41 32.06
N LEU A 282 -25.07 -3.04 31.14
CA LEU A 282 -26.10 -4.05 31.41
C LEU A 282 -25.54 -5.46 31.64
N GLN A 283 -24.25 -5.72 31.38
CA GLN A 283 -23.63 -6.99 31.75
C GLN A 283 -23.04 -7.03 33.16
N THR A 284 -23.04 -5.91 33.90
CA THR A 284 -22.72 -5.89 35.33
C THR A 284 -23.91 -6.30 36.22
N ALA A 285 -25.11 -6.46 35.64
CA ALA A 285 -26.35 -6.80 36.36
C ALA A 285 -27.11 -8.02 35.81
N GLY A 286 -26.47 -8.85 34.98
CA GLY A 286 -27.13 -9.88 34.16
C GLY A 286 -26.74 -11.32 34.45
N LEU A 287 -26.66 -11.73 35.72
CA LEU A 287 -26.74 -13.15 36.11
C LEU A 287 -27.71 -13.30 37.30
N THR A 288 -29.00 -13.05 37.04
CA THR A 288 -30.07 -13.49 37.94
C THR A 288 -30.18 -15.01 37.87
N LEU A 289 -29.47 -15.70 38.76
CA LEU A 289 -29.87 -17.03 39.22
C LEU A 289 -30.92 -16.85 40.32
N SER A 290 -31.92 -17.74 40.25
CA SER A 290 -33.07 -17.97 41.12
C SER A 290 -32.85 -17.70 42.64
N PRO A 291 -33.89 -17.25 43.37
CA PRO A 291 -33.74 -16.76 44.74
C PRO A 291 -33.63 -17.89 45.77
N GLN A 292 -32.56 -17.87 46.56
CA GLN A 292 -32.60 -18.35 47.96
C GLN A 292 -31.76 -17.42 48.86
N THR A 293 -32.50 -16.76 49.75
CA THR A 293 -32.25 -16.21 51.09
C THR A 293 -30.83 -16.25 51.69
N GLU A 294 -30.28 -15.07 52.00
CA GLU A 294 -29.86 -14.57 53.34
C GLU A 294 -28.95 -13.31 53.19
N PRO A 295 -28.95 -12.36 54.14
CA PRO A 295 -28.47 -10.98 53.91
C PRO A 295 -27.02 -10.77 54.38
N PHE A 296 -26.16 -10.21 53.52
CA PHE A 296 -24.92 -9.56 53.96
C PHE A 296 -24.65 -8.27 53.19
N THR A 297 -24.17 -7.30 53.96
CA THR A 297 -23.95 -5.86 53.74
C THR A 297 -23.07 -5.47 52.53
N PRO A 298 -23.21 -4.24 52.00
CA PRO A 298 -22.53 -3.79 50.79
C PRO A 298 -21.08 -3.45 51.07
N SER A 299 -20.16 -4.01 50.30
CA SER A 299 -18.78 -3.52 50.20
C SER A 299 -18.44 -3.22 48.75
N SER A 300 -17.85 -2.03 48.61
CA SER A 300 -17.44 -1.33 47.41
C SER A 300 -16.29 -2.02 46.67
N SER A 301 -16.25 -1.74 45.35
CA SER A 301 -15.12 -1.88 44.42
C SER A 301 -14.64 -3.29 44.08
N SER A 302 -15.00 -3.75 42.87
CA SER A 302 -14.06 -4.38 41.91
C SER A 302 -14.87 -4.93 40.73
N THR A 303 -14.80 -4.28 39.57
CA THR A 303 -15.42 -4.79 38.34
C THR A 303 -14.46 -4.65 37.17
N GLU A 304 -13.27 -5.25 37.26
CA GLU A 304 -12.35 -5.30 36.10
C GLU A 304 -11.62 -6.65 35.92
N HIS A 305 -11.92 -7.67 36.73
CA HIS A 305 -10.94 -8.74 36.95
C HIS A 305 -11.41 -10.16 36.60
N TRP A 306 -11.99 -10.33 35.41
CA TRP A 306 -12.29 -11.67 34.86
C TRP A 306 -11.72 -11.91 33.45
N ILE A 307 -11.25 -10.88 32.74
CA ILE A 307 -10.56 -11.08 31.46
C ILE A 307 -9.15 -11.67 31.69
N PHE A 308 -8.57 -11.45 32.88
CA PHE A 308 -7.28 -11.98 33.29
C PHE A 308 -7.35 -12.46 34.76
N PRO A 309 -7.25 -13.78 35.04
CA PRO A 309 -7.24 -14.27 36.42
C PRO A 309 -5.87 -14.00 37.07
N THR A 310 -5.78 -12.99 37.95
CA THR A 310 -4.63 -12.78 38.84
C THR A 310 -4.79 -13.61 40.11
N ALA A 311 -4.29 -14.84 40.07
CA ALA A 311 -3.82 -15.70 41.17
C ALA A 311 -3.66 -17.11 40.57
N THR A 312 -2.46 -17.59 40.25
CA THR A 312 -1.55 -18.15 41.25
C THR A 312 -0.09 -17.96 40.84
N LEU A 313 0.64 -17.22 41.68
CA LEU A 313 2.10 -17.22 41.73
C LEU A 313 2.59 -18.54 42.34
N THR A 314 2.49 -19.66 41.62
CA THR A 314 3.18 -20.92 42.00
C THR A 314 3.56 -21.75 40.77
N LYS A 315 4.87 -21.81 40.50
CA LYS A 315 5.64 -22.82 39.75
C LYS A 315 5.13 -23.25 38.36
N LYS A 316 5.90 -22.83 37.33
CA LYS A 316 5.99 -23.43 35.97
C LYS A 316 4.63 -23.67 35.29
N SER A 317 4.06 -22.62 34.73
CA SER A 317 2.96 -22.72 33.76
C SER A 317 3.25 -21.86 32.53
N LYS A 318 2.93 -22.40 31.35
CA LYS A 318 3.12 -21.80 30.03
C LYS A 318 2.43 -20.43 29.94
N PRO A 319 2.95 -19.47 29.14
CA PRO A 319 2.31 -18.16 28.99
C PRO A 319 0.85 -18.35 28.56
N LEU A 320 -0.06 -17.76 29.32
CA LEU A 320 -1.51 -17.81 29.11
C LEU A 320 -1.84 -17.24 27.72
N ASP A 321 -2.49 -18.05 26.89
CA ASP A 321 -2.56 -17.87 25.45
C ASP A 321 -3.75 -16.98 25.03
N ILE A 322 -3.51 -15.66 25.08
CA ILE A 322 -4.51 -14.58 24.88
C ILE A 322 -5.31 -14.71 23.58
N PHE A 323 -4.75 -15.31 22.52
CA PHE A 323 -5.39 -15.40 21.20
C PHE A 323 -6.10 -16.74 20.96
N SER A 324 -6.85 -17.25 21.94
CA SER A 324 -7.68 -18.46 21.78
C SER A 324 -8.91 -18.22 20.91
N GLU A 325 -9.32 -19.25 20.18
CA GLU A 325 -10.40 -19.19 19.19
C GLU A 325 -11.75 -18.82 19.81
N ASP A 326 -11.99 -19.27 21.05
CA ASP A 326 -13.18 -18.99 21.84
C ASP A 326 -13.24 -17.54 22.38
N LEU A 327 -12.11 -16.82 22.30
CA LEU A 327 -11.96 -15.43 22.76
C LEU A 327 -11.96 -14.41 21.62
N GLY A 328 -12.08 -14.83 20.35
CA GLY A 328 -11.87 -13.93 19.20
C GLY A 328 -12.71 -12.67 19.18
N ASP A 329 -14.00 -12.79 19.49
CA ASP A 329 -14.90 -11.63 19.57
C ASP A 329 -14.66 -10.81 20.85
N ARG A 330 -14.19 -11.45 21.93
CA ARG A 330 -13.83 -10.83 23.22
C ARG A 330 -12.53 -10.03 23.16
N LEU A 331 -11.66 -10.28 22.18
CA LEU A 331 -10.42 -9.52 21.97
C LEU A 331 -10.62 -8.22 21.19
N LEU A 332 -11.77 -8.01 20.55
CA LEU A 332 -12.07 -6.80 19.78
C LEU A 332 -12.54 -5.62 20.66
N THR A 333 -11.88 -5.40 21.80
CA THR A 333 -12.22 -4.36 22.80
C THR A 333 -11.06 -3.38 23.01
N MET A 334 -11.40 -2.18 23.50
CA MET A 334 -10.37 -1.18 23.87
C MET A 334 -9.43 -1.70 24.96
N SER A 335 -9.95 -2.41 25.97
CA SER A 335 -9.15 -2.95 27.08
C SER A 335 -8.08 -3.93 26.62
N ALA A 336 -8.40 -4.81 25.66
CA ALA A 336 -7.44 -5.76 25.11
C ALA A 336 -6.33 -5.05 24.31
N LEU A 337 -6.67 -4.00 23.56
CA LEU A 337 -5.70 -3.17 22.85
C LEU A 337 -4.77 -2.45 23.83
N GLU A 338 -5.31 -1.82 24.87
CA GLU A 338 -4.51 -1.10 25.86
C GLU A 338 -3.55 -2.01 26.62
N TYR A 339 -3.99 -3.23 26.97
CA TYR A 339 -3.14 -4.24 27.58
C TYR A 339 -1.96 -4.63 26.69
N VAL A 340 -2.19 -4.86 25.39
CA VAL A 340 -1.09 -5.16 24.45
C VAL A 340 -0.14 -3.97 24.31
N LEU A 341 -0.67 -2.75 24.27
CA LEU A 341 0.16 -1.54 24.20
C LEU A 341 1.02 -1.33 25.45
N SER A 342 0.54 -1.72 26.64
CA SER A 342 1.28 -1.58 27.90
C SER A 342 2.30 -2.70 28.12
N GLU A 343 1.94 -3.95 27.82
CA GLU A 343 2.79 -5.11 28.11
C GLU A 343 3.84 -5.36 27.04
N ASN A 344 3.42 -5.48 25.77
CA ASN A 344 4.32 -5.77 24.67
C ASN A 344 3.78 -5.24 23.33
N PRO A 345 4.04 -3.95 23.00
CA PRO A 345 3.56 -3.34 21.77
C PRO A 345 4.30 -3.83 20.51
N GLN A 346 5.45 -4.51 20.64
CA GLN A 346 6.33 -4.82 19.52
C GLN A 346 5.67 -5.67 18.42
N PRO A 347 4.94 -6.78 18.71
CA PRO A 347 4.29 -7.56 17.66
C PRO A 347 3.22 -6.77 16.90
N LEU A 348 2.51 -5.87 17.60
CA LEU A 348 1.51 -4.99 17.00
C LEU A 348 2.17 -3.91 16.13
N GLN A 349 3.30 -3.37 16.57
CA GLN A 349 4.10 -2.39 15.83
C GLN A 349 4.73 -2.99 14.56
N GLU A 350 5.27 -4.20 14.63
CA GLU A 350 5.80 -4.91 13.46
C GLU A 350 4.69 -5.23 12.46
N PHE A 351 3.53 -5.66 12.94
CA PHE A 351 2.37 -5.92 12.10
C PHE A 351 1.87 -4.63 11.41
N SER A 352 1.69 -3.55 12.18
CA SER A 352 1.18 -2.29 11.66
C SER A 352 2.13 -1.70 10.62
N ALA A 353 3.44 -1.76 10.86
CA ALA A 353 4.46 -1.28 9.93
C ALA A 353 4.58 -2.15 8.66
N LEU A 354 4.73 -3.47 8.80
CA LEU A 354 5.11 -4.34 7.68
C LEU A 354 3.93 -4.86 6.86
N ARG A 355 2.72 -4.87 7.43
CA ARG A 355 1.54 -5.51 6.83
C ARG A 355 0.39 -4.55 6.63
N ASP A 356 0.08 -3.73 7.63
CA ASP A 356 -1.06 -2.80 7.58
C ASP A 356 -0.69 -1.40 7.05
N PHE A 357 0.60 -1.07 6.99
CA PHE A 357 1.15 0.25 6.62
C PHE A 357 0.57 1.40 7.45
N SER A 358 0.45 1.17 8.75
CA SER A 358 -0.11 2.08 9.76
C SER A 358 0.80 2.18 11.00
N GLY A 359 2.11 1.93 10.80
CA GLY A 359 3.13 1.87 11.84
C GLY A 359 3.26 3.16 12.65
N GLU A 360 3.00 4.31 12.01
CA GLU A 360 3.04 5.64 12.63
C GLU A 360 2.10 5.75 13.83
N ASN A 361 0.94 5.09 13.79
CA ASN A 361 -0.03 5.15 14.87
C ASN A 361 0.49 4.45 16.13
N ILE A 362 1.07 3.26 15.98
CA ILE A 362 1.61 2.50 17.11
C ILE A 362 2.90 3.16 17.63
N ALA A 363 3.76 3.63 16.72
CA ALA A 363 4.99 4.34 17.07
C ALA A 363 4.71 5.65 17.84
N PHE A 364 3.68 6.40 17.46
CA PHE A 364 3.22 7.56 18.23
C PHE A 364 2.74 7.16 19.63
N LEU A 365 1.88 6.13 19.74
CA LEU A 365 1.34 5.69 21.04
C LEU A 365 2.44 5.24 22.00
N THR A 366 3.43 4.49 21.51
CA THR A 366 4.59 4.06 22.31
C THR A 366 5.52 5.23 22.67
N SER A 367 5.71 6.18 21.75
CA SER A 367 6.51 7.40 22.00
C SER A 367 5.87 8.28 23.08
N VAL A 368 4.56 8.51 23.01
CA VAL A 368 3.81 9.27 24.04
C VAL A 368 3.83 8.55 25.38
N ALA A 369 3.68 7.23 25.41
CA ALA A 369 3.76 6.45 26.65
C ALA A 369 5.15 6.57 27.30
N LYS A 370 6.22 6.49 26.51
CA LYS A 370 7.61 6.68 26.96
C LYS A 370 7.85 8.11 27.46
N TRP A 371 7.39 9.11 26.74
CA TRP A 371 7.48 10.51 27.15
C TRP A 371 6.79 10.75 28.49
N ARG A 372 5.58 10.20 28.66
CA ARG A 372 4.81 10.32 29.91
C ARG A 372 5.47 9.60 31.09
N SER A 373 6.10 8.45 30.89
CA SER A 373 6.78 7.73 31.98
C SER A 373 8.05 8.44 32.45
N CYS A 374 8.76 9.13 31.55
CA CYS A 374 9.89 9.99 31.91
C CYS A 374 9.48 11.20 32.77
N TRP A 375 8.23 11.66 32.68
CA TRP A 375 7.73 12.81 33.46
C TRP A 375 7.68 12.54 34.97
N ALA A 376 7.45 11.30 35.41
CA ALA A 376 7.24 10.98 36.82
C ALA A 376 8.51 11.03 37.71
N THR A 377 9.70 11.33 37.15
CA THR A 377 11.00 11.02 37.79
C THR A 377 12.00 12.17 37.95
N GLN A 378 11.71 13.42 37.54
CA GLN A 378 12.72 14.53 37.51
C GLN A 378 12.31 15.81 38.27
N SER A 379 13.26 16.74 38.46
CA SER A 379 13.14 17.99 39.23
C SER A 379 12.69 19.22 38.40
N ALA A 380 12.05 20.19 39.06
CA ALA A 380 11.03 21.08 38.49
C ALA A 380 11.36 21.93 37.23
N ASP A 381 12.53 22.57 37.09
CA ASP A 381 12.75 23.58 36.02
C ASP A 381 13.47 23.04 34.77
N ASP A 382 14.59 22.31 34.92
CA ASP A 382 15.27 21.67 33.79
C ASP A 382 14.42 20.56 33.15
N GLN A 383 13.51 19.96 33.92
CA GLN A 383 12.54 18.98 33.46
C GLN A 383 11.58 19.58 32.44
N LYS A 384 11.00 20.77 32.67
CA LYS A 384 9.99 21.33 31.76
C LYS A 384 10.56 21.55 30.35
N ARG A 385 11.83 22.00 30.25
CA ARG A 385 12.50 22.21 28.97
C ARG A 385 12.86 20.92 28.26
N LYS A 386 13.38 19.92 28.98
CA LYS A 386 13.64 18.59 28.42
C LYS A 386 12.35 17.95 27.91
N MET A 387 11.27 18.04 28.68
CA MET A 387 9.97 17.47 28.35
C MET A 387 9.32 18.17 27.16
N TYR A 388 9.48 19.49 27.06
CA TYR A 388 9.07 20.23 25.88
C TYR A 388 9.86 19.82 24.64
N SER A 389 11.17 19.60 24.79
CA SER A 389 12.03 19.15 23.68
C SER A 389 11.65 17.75 23.20
N ASP A 390 11.39 16.81 24.11
CA ASP A 390 10.94 15.46 23.78
C ASP A 390 9.53 15.47 23.15
N ALA A 391 8.63 16.33 23.64
CA ALA A 391 7.30 16.52 23.04
C ALA A 391 7.37 17.18 21.64
N LEU A 392 8.32 18.11 21.44
CA LEU A 392 8.58 18.73 20.15
C LEU A 392 9.06 17.70 19.12
N GLU A 393 9.89 16.74 19.53
CA GLU A 393 10.31 15.64 18.66
C GLU A 393 9.11 14.78 18.23
N ILE A 394 8.22 14.43 19.16
CA ILE A 394 6.97 13.71 18.85
C ILE A 394 6.11 14.52 17.86
N TYR A 395 6.01 15.84 18.04
CA TYR A 395 5.28 16.70 17.11
C TYR A 395 5.92 16.66 15.71
N ILE A 396 7.24 16.83 15.61
CA ILE A 396 7.97 16.85 14.34
C ILE A 396 7.83 15.50 13.61
N ASP A 397 7.95 14.38 14.32
CA ASP A 397 8.01 13.06 13.71
C ASP A 397 6.62 12.50 13.31
N TYR A 398 5.55 12.87 14.03
CA TYR A 398 4.23 12.23 13.84
C TYR A 398 3.09 13.20 13.53
N ILE A 399 3.18 14.49 13.88
CA ILE A 399 2.04 15.42 13.81
C ILE A 399 2.25 16.52 12.77
N SER A 400 3.47 17.04 12.64
CA SER A 400 3.79 18.16 11.76
C SER A 400 3.42 17.83 10.30
N PRO A 401 2.52 18.60 9.66
CA PRO A 401 2.18 18.38 8.26
C PRO A 401 3.34 18.63 7.29
N ARG A 402 4.41 19.31 7.76
CA ARG A 402 5.55 19.71 6.93
C ARG A 402 6.74 18.77 7.10
N ASP A 403 6.97 18.30 8.33
CA ASP A 403 8.20 17.57 8.66
C ASP A 403 7.96 16.07 8.89
N ALA A 404 6.74 15.66 9.28
CA ALA A 404 6.45 14.25 9.52
C ALA A 404 6.35 13.50 8.19
N GLU A 405 7.06 12.38 8.08
CA GLU A 405 7.04 11.54 6.88
C GLU A 405 5.70 10.79 6.71
N PHE A 406 5.10 10.40 7.84
CA PHE A 406 3.74 9.87 7.91
C PHE A 406 2.95 10.62 8.98
N PRO A 407 2.37 11.79 8.65
CA PRO A 407 1.58 12.54 9.60
C PRO A 407 0.33 11.75 10.00
N LEU A 408 0.01 11.79 11.30
CA LEU A 408 -1.18 11.14 11.86
C LEU A 408 -2.46 11.69 11.22
N ASN A 409 -3.45 10.81 11.07
CA ASN A 409 -4.75 11.17 10.51
C ASN A 409 -5.64 11.88 11.54
N LEU A 410 -5.35 13.18 11.76
CA LEU A 410 -6.01 14.03 12.74
C LEU A 410 -6.96 15.04 12.08
N SER A 411 -7.89 15.58 12.87
CA SER A 411 -8.73 16.69 12.42
C SER A 411 -7.92 17.98 12.30
N PHE A 412 -8.34 18.89 11.40
CA PHE A 412 -7.68 20.19 11.24
C PHE A 412 -7.64 20.99 12.56
N ALA A 413 -8.70 20.87 13.38
CA ALA A 413 -8.77 21.53 14.67
C ALA A 413 -7.68 21.03 15.65
N GLU A 414 -7.44 19.72 15.70
CA GLU A 414 -6.39 19.13 16.54
C GLU A 414 -4.99 19.50 16.05
N ILE A 415 -4.76 19.46 14.74
CA ILE A 415 -3.50 19.87 14.13
C ILE A 415 -3.22 21.33 14.49
N LYS A 416 -4.18 22.24 14.27
CA LYS A 416 -4.03 23.67 14.60
C LYS A 416 -3.79 23.92 16.08
N ARG A 417 -4.41 23.14 16.96
CA ARG A 417 -4.21 23.25 18.42
C ARG A 417 -2.75 22.95 18.79
N VAL A 418 -2.17 21.88 18.25
CA VAL A 418 -0.80 21.47 18.56
C VAL A 418 0.23 22.33 17.79
N GLU A 419 -0.07 22.75 16.56
CA GLU A 419 0.73 23.72 15.80
C GLU A 419 0.95 25.02 16.57
N ARG A 420 -0.08 25.57 17.24
CA ARG A 420 0.08 26.79 18.06
C ARG A 420 1.11 26.65 19.18
N ILE A 421 1.37 25.43 19.64
CA ILE A 421 2.30 25.15 20.74
C ILE A 421 3.71 24.92 20.17
N PHE A 422 3.84 24.10 19.12
CA PHE A 422 5.14 23.58 18.70
C PHE A 422 5.66 24.14 17.37
N GLU A 423 4.83 24.72 16.50
CA GLU A 423 5.24 25.06 15.11
C GLU A 423 6.37 26.09 15.08
N ALA A 424 6.32 27.12 15.92
CA ALA A 424 7.39 28.13 16.01
C ALA A 424 8.73 27.49 16.43
N ALA A 425 8.68 26.58 17.41
CA ALA A 425 9.85 25.83 17.85
C ALA A 425 10.34 24.86 16.78
N ALA A 426 9.44 24.17 16.09
CA ALA A 426 9.76 23.28 14.98
C ALA A 426 10.45 24.03 13.84
N ARG A 427 9.99 25.23 13.47
CA ARG A 427 10.67 26.07 12.47
C ARG A 427 12.08 26.49 12.90
N SER A 428 12.29 26.76 14.19
CA SER A 428 13.62 27.11 14.70
C SER A 428 14.63 25.95 14.65
N VAL A 429 14.14 24.70 14.77
CA VAL A 429 14.97 23.49 14.77
C VAL A 429 15.14 22.89 13.37
N CYS A 430 14.08 22.84 12.57
CA CYS A 430 14.03 22.20 11.26
C CYS A 430 14.23 23.19 10.09
N GLY A 431 14.17 24.49 10.33
CA GLY A 431 14.18 25.52 9.30
C GLY A 431 12.81 25.75 8.63
N GLU A 432 12.76 26.74 7.75
CA GLU A 432 11.55 27.12 7.03
C GLU A 432 11.32 26.18 5.84
N GLN A 433 10.24 25.40 5.89
CA GLN A 433 9.79 24.55 4.79
C GLN A 433 8.48 25.09 4.21
N THR A 434 8.37 25.19 2.89
CA THR A 434 7.14 25.60 2.21
C THR A 434 5.99 24.65 2.56
N PRO A 435 4.83 25.14 3.00
CA PRO A 435 3.69 24.28 3.30
C PRO A 435 3.22 23.57 2.02
N ILE A 436 3.07 22.25 2.07
CA ILE A 436 2.42 21.48 1.01
C ILE A 436 0.95 21.93 0.96
N SER A 437 0.54 22.52 -0.16
CA SER A 437 -0.80 23.06 -0.36
C SER A 437 -1.87 21.96 -0.27
N PRO A 438 -3.00 22.16 0.44
CA PRO A 438 -4.06 21.17 0.59
C PRO A 438 -4.92 20.98 -0.67
N THR A 439 -4.62 21.65 -1.78
CA THR A 439 -5.39 21.58 -3.04
C THR A 439 -4.70 20.84 -4.18
N SER A 440 -3.55 20.22 -3.95
CA SER A 440 -2.96 19.29 -4.90
C SER A 440 -3.42 17.86 -4.61
N PHE A 441 -3.49 17.00 -5.62
CA PHE A 441 -3.89 15.58 -5.54
C PHE A 441 -2.84 14.70 -4.81
N ASP A 442 -2.18 15.26 -3.80
CA ASP A 442 -0.90 14.81 -3.28
C ASP A 442 -1.02 14.41 -1.81
N ILE A 443 -1.19 13.11 -1.61
CA ILE A 443 -0.22 12.44 -0.74
C ILE A 443 0.97 12.13 -1.66
N GLU A 444 1.64 13.16 -2.17
CA GLU A 444 3.05 13.02 -2.54
C GLU A 444 3.76 12.97 -1.20
N ILE A 445 4.34 11.81 -0.94
CA ILE A 445 5.40 11.70 0.04
C ILE A 445 6.43 12.74 -0.36
N ALA A 446 6.68 13.70 0.53
CA ALA A 446 7.50 14.86 0.26
C ALA A 446 8.80 14.45 -0.45
N PRO A 447 9.24 15.16 -1.51
CA PRO A 447 10.60 15.02 -1.96
C PRO A 447 11.52 15.43 -0.82
N PHE A 448 12.39 14.50 -0.43
CA PHE A 448 13.43 14.65 0.58
C PHE A 448 14.08 16.03 0.57
N SER A 449 13.95 16.75 1.68
CA SER A 449 14.91 17.78 2.07
C SER A 449 14.84 17.99 3.58
N CYS A 450 15.51 17.12 4.33
CA CYS A 450 16.00 17.51 5.65
C CYS A 450 17.48 17.85 5.54
N CYS A 451 17.78 19.12 5.81
CA CYS A 451 19.09 19.69 6.15
C CYS A 451 20.20 19.64 5.09
N GLU A 452 20.17 20.56 4.11
CA GLU A 452 21.42 21.19 3.65
C GLU A 452 21.84 22.25 4.67
N ALA A 453 22.40 21.82 5.79
CA ALA A 453 23.23 22.72 6.60
C ALA A 453 24.63 22.71 5.98
N SER A 454 25.05 23.87 5.49
CA SER A 454 26.41 24.15 5.06
C SER A 454 27.39 24.00 6.22
N SER A 455 27.99 22.81 6.38
CA SER A 455 29.37 22.55 6.83
C SER A 455 29.56 21.07 7.22
N PRO A 456 30.75 20.50 7.05
CA PRO A 456 31.01 19.09 7.38
C PRO A 456 31.18 18.95 8.89
N VAL A 457 30.12 18.53 9.58
CA VAL A 457 30.21 17.99 10.94
C VAL A 457 29.77 16.53 10.87
N GLU A 458 30.67 15.65 11.29
CA GLU A 458 30.49 14.20 11.35
C GLU A 458 29.26 13.85 12.20
N LEU A 459 28.16 13.45 11.54
CA LEU A 459 26.91 13.02 12.18
C LEU A 459 27.02 11.56 12.64
N ASN A 460 27.72 11.36 13.74
CA ASN A 460 27.69 10.12 14.51
C ASN A 460 26.63 10.28 15.61
N ASP A 461 25.34 10.18 15.25
CA ASP A 461 24.22 9.77 16.12
C ASP A 461 22.89 10.30 15.55
N ARG A 462 21.96 9.40 15.21
CA ARG A 462 20.52 9.74 15.18
C ARG A 462 19.95 9.92 16.61
N ASN A 463 20.77 9.68 17.62
CA ASN A 463 20.57 10.03 19.04
C ASN A 463 21.17 11.40 19.43
N ALA A 464 21.82 12.12 18.50
CA ALA A 464 22.23 13.50 18.72
C ALA A 464 21.00 14.32 18.46
N SER A 465 20.18 14.43 19.52
CA SER A 465 19.21 15.50 19.77
C SER A 465 19.23 16.53 18.65
N ARG A 466 18.27 16.43 17.71
CA ARG A 466 17.97 17.51 16.78
C ARG A 466 17.89 18.77 17.63
N ILE A 467 18.93 19.60 17.49
CA ILE A 467 19.20 20.91 18.08
C ILE A 467 18.21 21.25 19.20
N HIS A 468 18.62 21.05 20.45
CA HIS A 468 17.83 21.34 21.65
C HIS A 468 17.24 22.76 21.56
N TYR A 469 15.91 22.86 21.54
CA TYR A 469 15.22 24.13 21.46
C TYR A 469 15.57 24.99 22.69
N LYS A 470 16.22 26.14 22.47
CA LYS A 470 16.64 27.07 23.53
C LYS A 470 15.69 28.25 23.75
N GLY A 471 14.60 28.32 23.00
CA GLY A 471 13.63 29.42 23.08
C GLY A 471 12.70 29.34 24.28
N GLU A 472 11.73 30.26 24.31
CA GLU A 472 10.68 30.31 25.33
C GLU A 472 9.67 29.16 25.15
N ILE A 473 9.24 28.58 26.27
CA ILE A 473 8.25 27.49 26.29
C ILE A 473 6.86 28.11 26.50
N PRO A 474 5.90 27.86 25.61
CA PRO A 474 4.54 28.38 25.78
C PRO A 474 3.92 27.96 27.12
N GLU A 475 3.26 28.89 27.81
CA GLU A 475 2.59 28.61 29.09
C GLU A 475 1.49 27.54 28.97
N VAL A 476 0.90 27.41 27.79
CA VAL A 476 -0.17 26.46 27.46
C VAL A 476 0.34 25.00 27.40
N PHE A 477 1.66 24.78 27.35
CA PHE A 477 2.23 23.43 27.33
C PHE A 477 2.05 22.71 28.68
N CYS A 478 1.42 21.55 28.64
CA CYS A 478 1.14 20.72 29.82
C CYS A 478 1.25 19.21 29.49
N LEU A 479 1.24 18.38 30.54
CA LEU A 479 1.36 16.91 30.42
C LEU A 479 0.24 16.28 29.57
N THR A 480 -0.92 16.91 29.50
CA THR A 480 -2.10 16.40 28.78
C THR A 480 -2.17 16.88 27.33
N VAL A 481 -1.12 17.53 26.81
CA VAL A 481 -1.11 18.13 25.45
C VAL A 481 -1.48 17.12 24.36
N PHE A 482 -1.11 15.85 24.53
CA PHE A 482 -1.39 14.78 23.56
C PHE A 482 -2.60 13.90 23.91
N ASP A 483 -3.28 14.08 25.06
CA ASP A 483 -4.30 13.14 25.55
C ASP A 483 -5.47 12.96 24.56
N SER A 484 -5.98 14.05 23.97
CA SER A 484 -7.03 14.01 22.95
C SER A 484 -6.58 13.23 21.70
N ILE A 485 -5.35 13.48 21.25
CA ILE A 485 -4.77 12.83 20.07
C ILE A 485 -4.55 11.35 20.36
N GLN A 486 -4.03 11.02 21.55
CA GLN A 486 -3.82 9.65 21.99
C GLN A 486 -5.14 8.87 22.02
N ALA A 487 -6.22 9.45 22.55
CA ALA A 487 -7.54 8.83 22.57
C ALA A 487 -8.09 8.58 21.15
N HIS A 488 -7.98 9.59 20.27
CA HIS A 488 -8.39 9.45 18.87
C HIS A 488 -7.59 8.37 18.12
N ILE A 489 -6.26 8.35 18.27
CA ILE A 489 -5.40 7.35 17.62
C ILE A 489 -5.64 5.95 18.17
N LYS A 490 -5.86 5.78 19.48
CA LYS A 490 -6.28 4.48 20.06
C LYS A 490 -7.58 3.97 19.41
N TYR A 491 -8.58 4.84 19.29
CA TYR A 491 -9.84 4.47 18.62
C TYR A 491 -9.64 4.15 17.13
N LEU A 492 -8.78 4.90 16.44
CA LEU A 492 -8.43 4.64 15.04
C LEU A 492 -7.75 3.28 14.87
N VAL A 493 -6.81 2.94 15.76
CA VAL A 493 -6.13 1.63 15.77
C VAL A 493 -7.13 0.52 16.09
N LEU A 494 -7.98 0.70 17.11
CA LEU A 494 -9.00 -0.26 17.53
C LEU A 494 -9.94 -0.62 16.37
N THR A 495 -10.39 0.38 15.60
CA THR A 495 -11.39 0.18 14.53
C THR A 495 -10.81 -0.29 13.20
N ASN A 496 -9.51 -0.11 12.96
CA ASN A 496 -8.88 -0.41 11.66
C ASN A 496 -7.81 -1.51 11.74
N THR A 497 -6.76 -1.31 12.53
CA THR A 497 -5.55 -2.15 12.54
C THR A 497 -5.70 -3.34 13.48
N TRP A 498 -6.26 -3.10 14.66
CA TRP A 498 -6.45 -4.11 15.71
C TRP A 498 -7.24 -5.35 15.26
N PRO A 499 -8.38 -5.23 14.54
CA PRO A 499 -9.16 -6.41 14.14
C PRO A 499 -8.38 -7.31 13.18
N ARG A 500 -7.56 -6.71 12.32
CA ARG A 500 -6.70 -7.44 11.37
C ARG A 500 -5.52 -8.11 12.07
N PHE A 501 -4.97 -7.45 13.08
CA PHE A 501 -3.93 -8.03 13.91
C PHE A 501 -4.45 -9.27 14.65
N VAL A 502 -5.62 -9.17 15.30
CA VAL A 502 -6.28 -10.29 15.98
C VAL A 502 -6.56 -11.44 15.00
N ASP A 503 -7.18 -11.15 13.84
CA ASP A 503 -7.43 -12.14 12.79
C ASP A 503 -6.13 -12.85 12.36
N GLU A 504 -5.02 -12.11 12.20
CA GLU A 504 -3.73 -12.69 11.81
C GLU A 504 -3.11 -13.55 12.91
N MET A 505 -3.14 -13.11 14.17
CA MET A 505 -2.62 -13.89 15.29
C MET A 505 -3.38 -15.22 15.42
N GLN A 506 -4.71 -15.17 15.29
CA GLN A 506 -5.54 -16.36 15.27
C GLN A 506 -5.23 -17.27 14.08
N ALA A 507 -5.08 -16.71 12.88
CA ALA A 507 -4.75 -17.50 11.68
C ALA A 507 -3.38 -18.18 11.79
N LYS A 508 -2.35 -17.48 12.29
CA LYS A 508 -1.03 -18.08 12.56
C LYS A 508 -1.12 -19.22 13.56
N ARG A 509 -1.96 -19.07 14.59
CA ARG A 509 -2.19 -20.12 15.56
C ARG A 509 -2.86 -21.34 14.95
N ARG A 510 -3.92 -21.18 14.14
CA ARG A 510 -4.56 -22.29 13.41
C ARG A 510 -3.54 -23.08 12.61
N GLN A 511 -2.71 -22.39 11.84
CA GLN A 511 -1.63 -23.01 11.06
C GLN A 511 -0.66 -23.78 11.96
N SER A 512 -0.24 -23.20 13.09
CA SER A 512 0.66 -23.87 14.03
C SER A 512 0.05 -25.13 14.66
N CYS A 513 -1.23 -25.10 15.02
CA CYS A 513 -1.97 -26.24 15.57
C CYS A 513 -2.15 -27.34 14.53
N GLU A 514 -2.45 -26.99 13.27
CA GLU A 514 -2.55 -27.94 12.16
C GLU A 514 -1.19 -28.61 11.86
N THR A 515 -0.08 -27.86 11.89
CA THR A 515 1.27 -28.44 11.75
C THR A 515 1.66 -29.32 12.93
N ALA A 516 1.33 -28.95 14.18
CA ALA A 516 1.62 -29.78 15.35
C ALA A 516 0.80 -31.08 15.35
N ASN A 517 -0.46 -31.01 14.93
CA ASN A 517 -1.30 -32.20 14.72
C ASN A 517 -0.79 -33.04 13.54
N SER A 518 -0.16 -32.43 12.54
CA SER A 518 0.45 -33.13 11.41
C SER A 518 1.76 -33.83 11.78
N GLU A 519 2.61 -33.23 12.62
CA GLU A 519 3.82 -33.88 13.16
C GLU A 519 3.51 -35.07 14.08
N GLY A 520 2.37 -35.03 14.79
CA GLY A 520 1.83 -36.19 15.52
C GLY A 520 1.21 -37.28 14.62
N THR A 521 0.99 -37.01 13.34
CA THR A 521 0.26 -37.90 12.40
C THR A 521 1.18 -38.53 11.35
N TRP A 522 2.51 -38.48 11.51
CA TRP A 522 3.44 -39.28 10.69
C TRP A 522 3.36 -40.79 10.96
N LYS A 523 2.49 -41.24 11.87
CA LYS A 523 2.17 -42.66 12.11
C LYS A 523 0.80 -43.13 11.62
N SER A 524 0.03 -42.36 10.85
CA SER A 524 -1.21 -42.90 10.28
C SER A 524 -1.55 -42.33 8.91
N GLY A 525 -0.95 -42.91 7.87
CA GLY A 525 -1.28 -42.67 6.46
C GLY A 525 -2.61 -43.30 6.05
N SER A 526 -3.73 -42.97 6.71
CA SER A 526 -5.03 -43.60 6.43
C SER A 526 -6.24 -42.66 6.34
N THR A 527 -6.11 -41.36 6.57
CA THR A 527 -7.30 -40.49 6.74
C THR A 527 -7.91 -39.98 5.43
N ILE A 528 -7.11 -39.78 4.38
CA ILE A 528 -7.61 -39.28 3.08
C ILE A 528 -8.18 -40.42 2.24
N THR A 529 -7.50 -41.58 2.25
CA THR A 529 -7.97 -42.78 1.55
C THR A 529 -9.25 -43.35 2.16
N ASN A 530 -9.43 -43.31 3.47
CA ASN A 530 -10.69 -43.74 4.11
C ASN A 530 -11.87 -42.79 3.82
N LYS A 531 -11.63 -41.47 3.72
CA LYS A 531 -12.68 -40.52 3.32
C LYS A 531 -13.10 -40.69 1.86
N ILE A 532 -12.16 -41.02 0.97
CA ILE A 532 -12.46 -41.33 -0.43
C ILE A 532 -13.17 -42.70 -0.54
N ALA A 533 -12.76 -43.70 0.23
CA ALA A 533 -13.40 -45.01 0.24
C ALA A 533 -14.84 -44.98 0.79
N GLN A 534 -15.13 -44.13 1.78
CA GLN A 534 -16.49 -43.91 2.27
C GLN A 534 -17.38 -43.19 1.25
N LEU A 535 -16.83 -42.22 0.50
CA LEU A 535 -17.56 -41.53 -0.57
C LEU A 535 -17.86 -42.47 -1.76
N VAL A 536 -16.94 -43.35 -2.11
CA VAL A 536 -17.14 -44.33 -3.19
C VAL A 536 -18.18 -45.39 -2.80
N ARG A 537 -18.23 -45.83 -1.53
CA ARG A 537 -19.26 -46.74 -1.01
C ARG A 537 -20.65 -46.12 -0.87
N GLN A 538 -20.77 -44.80 -0.93
CA GLN A 538 -22.07 -44.13 -0.96
C GLN A 538 -22.60 -43.89 -2.38
N ILE A 539 -21.77 -44.12 -3.40
CA ILE A 539 -22.11 -43.86 -4.81
C ILE A 539 -22.33 -45.17 -5.60
N PHE A 540 -21.98 -46.33 -5.03
CA PHE A 540 -22.24 -47.66 -5.59
C PHE A 540 -23.02 -48.57 -4.64
#